data_AF-A0A315C9L1-F1
#
_entry.id   AF-A0A315C9L1-F1
#
_cell.length_a   1.000
_cell.length_b   1.000
_cell.length_c   1.000
_cell.angle_alpha   90.00
_cell.angle_beta   90.00
_cell.angle_gamma   90.00
#
_symmetry.space_group_name_H-M   'P 1'
#
loop_
_entity.id
_entity.type
_entity.pdbx_description
1 polymer ?
#
loop_
_entity_poly.entity_id
_entity_poly.type
_entity_poly.pdbx_seq_one_letter_code
_entity_poly.pdbx_strand_id
1 'polypeptide(L)'
;MFFSALLFVGCTLDSASFVSAQPISQPTAVANSTLQTKIKAFLEPETGLNNEIRAGLARLEQTCEFTNKTKPSATAATPLYSKSALIAKDIVAARAMANEQQAIADKAIAEFRSAQSLSMNTCSALPSLLRISEQCIRYQKNSEIAQAVSQASQTYFNETLARFKSYEAAVDLEAKGCTRPDFAYKLWAAEQVHIVPKLKTSGQQLSDLLK
;
A
#
# COMPACT_ATOMS: atom_id res chain seq x y z
N MET A 1 33.50 75.86 9.48
CA MET A 1 32.80 76.88 8.67
C MET A 1 32.22 76.13 7.48
N PHE A 2 30.92 75.97 7.23
CA PHE A 2 29.70 76.65 7.67
C PHE A 2 28.56 75.61 7.78
N PHE A 3 27.65 75.88 8.72
CA PHE A 3 26.33 75.27 8.89
C PHE A 3 25.35 75.69 7.78
N SER A 4 24.36 74.85 7.46
CA SER A 4 22.95 75.28 7.43
C SER A 4 22.00 74.08 7.36
N ALA A 5 20.91 74.24 8.11
CA ALA A 5 19.87 73.27 8.43
C ALA A 5 18.51 73.72 7.83
N LEU A 6 17.47 72.90 8.06
CA LEU A 6 16.02 73.23 8.11
C LEU A 6 15.34 73.32 6.71
N LEU A 7 14.12 72.82 6.41
CA LEU A 7 12.97 72.35 7.20
C LEU A 7 11.80 71.82 6.31
N PHE A 8 10.84 71.10 6.94
CA PHE A 8 9.37 70.94 6.68
C PHE A 8 8.88 70.29 5.35
N VAL A 9 8.26 69.09 5.37
CA VAL A 9 6.84 68.68 5.64
C VAL A 9 5.98 68.52 4.37
N GLY A 10 5.27 67.39 4.27
CA GLY A 10 4.14 67.22 3.35
C GLY A 10 3.69 65.77 3.16
N CYS A 11 2.47 65.46 3.64
CA CYS A 11 1.75 64.19 3.58
C CYS A 11 1.60 63.58 2.17
N THR A 12 1.45 62.25 2.10
CA THR A 12 0.17 61.59 1.76
C THR A 12 0.25 60.09 2.03
N LEU A 13 -0.77 59.58 2.73
CA LEU A 13 -1.02 58.16 2.88
C LEU A 13 -1.45 57.59 1.54
N ASP A 14 -0.78 56.55 1.05
CA ASP A 14 -1.36 55.70 0.03
C ASP A 14 -1.87 54.41 0.68
N SER A 15 -3.17 54.20 0.52
CA SER A 15 -3.92 53.12 1.12
C SER A 15 -3.71 51.87 0.28
N ALA A 16 -2.74 51.04 0.68
CA ALA A 16 -2.62 49.69 0.14
C ALA A 16 -3.89 48.90 0.50
N SER A 17 -4.82 48.86 -0.45
CA SER A 17 -6.01 48.01 -0.40
C SER A 17 -5.57 46.56 -0.48
N PHE A 18 -5.35 45.92 0.68
CA PHE A 18 -5.26 44.48 0.78
C PHE A 18 -6.66 43.91 0.54
N VAL A 19 -6.95 43.56 -0.72
CA VAL A 19 -8.04 42.65 -1.03
C VAL A 19 -7.67 41.30 -0.42
N SER A 20 -8.24 41.03 0.75
CA SER A 20 -8.28 39.70 1.35
C SER A 20 -8.97 38.76 0.36
N ALA A 21 -8.18 37.99 -0.37
CA ALA A 21 -8.68 36.85 -1.12
C ALA A 21 -9.16 35.83 -0.08
N GLN A 22 -10.48 35.82 0.18
CA GLN A 22 -11.11 34.71 0.90
C GLN A 22 -10.74 33.41 0.16
N PRO A 23 -10.23 32.38 0.84
CA PRO A 23 -10.12 31.08 0.23
C PRO A 23 -11.55 30.60 -0.02
N ILE A 24 -11.93 30.53 -1.30
CA ILE A 24 -13.12 29.82 -1.73
C ILE A 24 -12.87 28.36 -1.34
N SER A 25 -13.50 27.94 -0.25
CA SER A 25 -13.58 26.55 0.17
C SER A 25 -14.17 25.73 -0.99
N GLN A 26 -13.31 25.07 -1.76
CA GLN A 26 -13.74 24.10 -2.76
C GLN A 26 -14.37 22.89 -2.03
N PRO A 27 -15.58 22.45 -2.42
CA PRO A 27 -16.14 21.21 -1.94
C PRO A 27 -15.60 20.03 -2.78
N THR A 28 -14.28 19.80 -2.78
CA THR A 28 -13.66 18.61 -3.41
C THR A 28 -13.37 17.48 -2.40
N ALA A 29 -13.46 17.75 -1.10
CA ALA A 29 -13.09 16.79 -0.06
C ALA A 29 -14.08 15.62 0.14
N VAL A 30 -15.34 15.74 -0.30
CA VAL A 30 -16.40 14.81 0.13
C VAL A 30 -16.49 13.56 -0.76
N ALA A 31 -16.28 13.68 -2.08
CA ALA A 31 -16.40 12.53 -3.00
C ALA A 31 -15.21 11.55 -2.95
N ASN A 32 -14.03 12.01 -2.51
CA ASN A 32 -12.84 11.16 -2.34
C ASN A 32 -12.91 10.37 -1.01
N SER A 33 -13.73 10.78 -0.04
CA SER A 33 -13.83 10.12 1.27
C SER A 33 -14.38 8.68 1.21
N THR A 34 -15.35 8.40 0.33
CA THR A 34 -15.99 7.08 0.23
C THR A 34 -15.06 6.06 -0.41
N LEU A 35 -14.37 6.42 -1.50
CA LEU A 35 -13.39 5.54 -2.13
C LEU A 35 -12.24 5.23 -1.16
N GLN A 36 -11.71 6.25 -0.48
CA GLN A 36 -10.64 6.04 0.51
C GLN A 36 -11.10 5.14 1.66
N THR A 37 -12.34 5.29 2.13
CA THR A 37 -12.92 4.38 3.13
C THR A 37 -13.00 2.94 2.62
N LYS A 38 -13.42 2.72 1.37
CA LYS A 38 -13.48 1.38 0.77
C LYS A 38 -12.08 0.76 0.58
N ILE A 39 -11.12 1.55 0.10
CA ILE A 39 -9.72 1.14 -0.02
C ILE A 39 -9.16 0.76 1.36
N LYS A 40 -9.40 1.60 2.36
CA LYS A 40 -8.97 1.34 3.73
C LYS A 40 -9.57 0.03 4.25
N ALA A 41 -10.88 -0.16 4.10
CA ALA A 41 -11.56 -1.39 4.51
C ALA A 41 -11.04 -2.63 3.78
N PHE A 42 -10.63 -2.49 2.51
CA PHE A 42 -9.99 -3.57 1.76
C PHE A 42 -8.58 -3.88 2.29
N LEU A 43 -7.77 -2.88 2.65
CA LEU A 43 -6.38 -3.08 3.07
C LEU A 43 -6.23 -3.46 4.55
N GLU A 44 -6.99 -2.81 5.46
CA GLU A 44 -6.86 -2.93 6.92
C GLU A 44 -6.73 -4.35 7.47
N PRO A 45 -7.50 -5.35 7.00
CA PRO A 45 -7.45 -6.70 7.56
C PRO A 45 -6.06 -7.36 7.55
N GLU A 46 -5.17 -6.91 6.66
CA GLU A 46 -3.83 -7.50 6.47
C GLU A 46 -2.71 -6.47 6.64
N THR A 47 -3.04 -5.22 6.95
CA THR A 47 -2.05 -4.14 7.06
C THR A 47 -1.06 -4.45 8.17
N GLY A 48 0.22 -4.55 7.82
CA GLY A 48 1.30 -4.77 8.77
C GLY A 48 1.47 -6.21 9.24
N LEU A 49 0.60 -7.14 8.80
CA LEU A 49 0.68 -8.55 9.17
C LEU A 49 2.02 -9.18 8.79
N ASN A 50 2.56 -8.85 7.61
CA ASN A 50 3.87 -9.37 7.21
C ASN A 50 4.98 -8.85 8.12
N ASN A 51 4.91 -7.58 8.55
CA ASN A 51 5.90 -7.01 9.48
C ASN A 51 5.87 -7.73 10.82
N GLU A 52 4.68 -8.06 11.34
CA GLU A 52 4.54 -8.84 12.58
C GLU A 52 5.11 -10.25 12.44
N ILE A 53 4.80 -10.93 11.34
CA ILE A 53 5.36 -12.26 11.05
C ILE A 53 6.88 -12.17 10.97
N ARG A 54 7.44 -11.24 10.20
CA ARG A 54 8.89 -11.06 10.07
C ARG A 54 9.56 -10.74 11.40
N ALA A 55 8.97 -9.86 12.21
CA ALA A 55 9.49 -9.54 13.53
C ALA A 55 9.46 -10.77 14.46
N GLY A 56 8.40 -11.58 14.40
CA GLY A 56 8.30 -12.83 15.14
C GLY A 56 9.36 -13.85 14.72
N LEU A 57 9.55 -14.06 13.42
CA LEU A 57 10.56 -14.98 12.88
C LEU A 57 11.98 -14.52 13.22
N ALA A 58 12.27 -13.21 13.12
CA ALA A 58 13.57 -12.67 13.50
C ALA A 58 13.90 -12.89 14.99
N ARG A 59 12.92 -12.72 15.88
CA ARG A 59 13.09 -13.01 17.31
C ARG A 59 13.34 -14.50 17.57
N LEU A 60 12.65 -15.39 16.85
CA LEU A 60 12.87 -16.84 16.93
C LEU A 60 14.28 -17.21 16.46
N GLU A 61 14.74 -16.64 15.35
CA GLU A 61 16.10 -16.84 14.83
C GLU A 61 17.16 -16.37 15.84
N GLN A 62 17.03 -15.14 16.35
CA GLN A 62 17.96 -14.58 17.34
C GLN A 62 18.01 -15.42 18.63
N THR A 63 16.85 -15.88 19.12
CA THR A 63 16.77 -16.74 20.30
C THR A 63 17.41 -18.11 20.05
N CYS A 64 17.18 -18.66 18.85
CA CYS A 64 17.76 -19.93 18.42
C CYS A 64 19.29 -19.85 18.35
N GLU A 65 19.84 -18.78 17.76
CA GLU A 65 21.29 -18.56 17.70
C GLU A 65 21.91 -18.46 19.10
N PHE A 66 21.28 -17.75 20.03
CA PHE A 66 21.75 -17.64 21.41
C PHE A 66 21.73 -19.00 22.14
N THR A 67 20.65 -19.76 21.96
CA THR A 67 20.45 -21.06 22.64
C THR A 67 21.35 -22.15 22.05
N ASN A 68 21.58 -22.14 20.73
CA ASN A 68 22.48 -23.09 20.08
C ASN A 68 23.95 -22.82 20.39
N LYS A 69 24.36 -21.58 20.67
CA LYS A 69 25.70 -21.28 21.19
C LYS A 69 25.94 -21.84 22.60
N THR A 70 24.87 -22.03 23.38
CA THR A 70 24.93 -22.51 24.77
C THR A 70 24.68 -24.01 24.93
N LYS A 71 24.33 -24.73 23.85
CA LYS A 71 24.17 -26.19 23.83
C LYS A 71 25.17 -26.82 22.84
N PRO A 72 26.17 -27.61 23.28
CA PRO A 72 26.97 -28.39 22.36
C PRO A 72 26.06 -29.40 21.67
N SER A 73 25.88 -29.20 20.38
CA SER A 73 25.21 -30.04 19.37
C SER A 73 24.79 -31.43 19.86
N ALA A 74 23.54 -31.56 20.30
CA ALA A 74 22.83 -32.83 20.29
C ALA A 74 22.08 -32.93 18.96
N THR A 75 22.79 -33.51 17.99
CA THR A 75 22.29 -34.26 16.82
C THR A 75 20.79 -34.51 16.77
N ALA A 76 20.12 -33.94 15.76
CA ALA A 76 19.86 -34.63 14.49
C ALA A 76 18.94 -33.72 13.67
N ALA A 77 19.27 -33.49 12.40
CA ALA A 77 18.27 -33.05 11.44
C ALA A 77 17.18 -34.13 11.43
N THR A 78 16.11 -33.92 12.18
CA THR A 78 14.99 -34.85 12.22
C THR A 78 14.51 -35.00 10.78
N PRO A 79 14.48 -36.21 10.21
CA PRO A 79 14.17 -36.39 8.81
C PRO A 79 12.78 -35.85 8.52
N LEU A 80 12.74 -35.03 7.48
CA LEU A 80 11.62 -34.28 6.91
C LEU A 80 10.42 -35.18 6.57
N TYR A 81 9.63 -35.53 7.58
CA TYR A 81 8.21 -35.86 7.42
C TYR A 81 7.33 -34.84 8.14
N SER A 82 7.78 -33.58 8.22
CA SER A 82 6.92 -32.50 8.68
C SER A 82 6.01 -32.07 7.54
N LYS A 83 4.75 -31.76 7.85
CA LYS A 83 3.78 -31.26 6.86
C LYS A 83 4.28 -29.95 6.23
N SER A 84 5.23 -29.28 6.89
CA SER A 84 5.93 -28.09 6.42
C SER A 84 6.69 -28.31 5.10
N ALA A 85 7.10 -29.53 4.76
CA ALA A 85 7.75 -29.82 3.47
C ALA A 85 6.84 -29.56 2.25
N LEU A 86 5.51 -29.59 2.43
CA LEU A 86 4.54 -29.33 1.36
C LEU A 86 4.34 -27.84 1.08
N ILE A 87 4.72 -26.96 2.03
CA ILE A 87 4.46 -25.52 1.97
C ILE A 87 5.11 -24.89 0.74
N ALA A 88 6.32 -25.32 0.35
CA ALA A 88 7.00 -24.77 -0.81
C ALA A 88 6.15 -24.90 -2.09
N LYS A 89 5.49 -26.06 -2.27
CA LYS A 89 4.59 -26.30 -3.40
C LYS A 89 3.32 -25.43 -3.28
N ASP A 90 2.75 -25.34 -2.08
CA ASP A 90 1.53 -24.56 -1.85
C ASP A 90 1.75 -23.06 -2.05
N ILE A 91 2.93 -22.55 -1.68
CA ILE A 91 3.33 -21.15 -1.91
C ILE A 91 3.46 -20.86 -3.40
N VAL A 92 3.99 -21.79 -4.21
CA VAL A 92 4.03 -21.62 -5.67
C VAL A 92 2.61 -21.46 -6.24
N ALA A 93 1.66 -22.29 -5.79
CA ALA A 93 0.27 -22.17 -6.21
C ALA A 93 -0.38 -20.85 -5.74
N ALA A 94 -0.15 -20.45 -4.49
CA ALA A 94 -0.66 -19.19 -3.96
C ALA A 94 -0.06 -17.95 -4.66
N ARG A 95 1.22 -18.01 -5.05
CA ARG A 95 1.89 -16.97 -5.84
C ARG A 95 1.27 -16.85 -7.23
N ALA A 96 0.99 -17.97 -7.89
CA ALA A 96 0.29 -17.96 -9.17
C ALA A 96 -1.10 -17.31 -9.04
N MET A 97 -1.86 -17.65 -7.99
CA MET A 97 -3.15 -17.04 -7.70
C MET A 97 -3.04 -15.53 -7.44
N ALA A 98 -2.06 -15.09 -6.64
CA ALA A 98 -1.84 -13.66 -6.39
C ALA A 98 -1.53 -12.90 -7.68
N ASN A 99 -0.67 -13.45 -8.54
CA ASN A 99 -0.32 -12.85 -9.83
C ASN A 99 -1.53 -12.79 -10.78
N GLU A 100 -2.36 -13.82 -10.81
CA GLU A 100 -3.59 -13.84 -11.60
C GLU A 100 -4.56 -12.74 -11.14
N GLN A 101 -4.77 -12.62 -9.83
CA GLN A 101 -5.68 -11.62 -9.26
C GLN A 101 -5.14 -10.19 -9.44
N GLN A 102 -3.82 -10.01 -9.37
CA GLN A 102 -3.18 -8.75 -9.71
C GLN A 102 -3.40 -8.40 -11.18
N ALA A 103 -3.24 -9.35 -12.09
CA ALA A 103 -3.46 -9.13 -13.52
C ALA A 103 -4.93 -8.74 -13.82
N ILE A 104 -5.90 -9.32 -13.09
CA ILE A 104 -7.31 -8.93 -13.19
C ILE A 104 -7.51 -7.46 -12.78
N ALA A 105 -6.96 -7.06 -11.63
CA ALA A 105 -7.05 -5.67 -11.16
C ALA A 105 -6.36 -4.70 -12.14
N ASP A 106 -5.15 -5.03 -12.60
CA ASP A 106 -4.38 -4.20 -13.52
C ASP A 106 -5.11 -4.03 -14.87
N LYS A 107 -5.73 -5.10 -15.37
CA LYS A 107 -6.58 -5.04 -16.57
C LYS A 107 -7.77 -4.10 -16.36
N ALA A 108 -8.49 -4.22 -15.25
CA ALA A 108 -9.63 -3.35 -14.96
C ALA A 108 -9.21 -1.88 -14.82
N ILE A 109 -8.07 -1.60 -14.19
CA ILE A 109 -7.50 -0.25 -14.09
C ILE A 109 -7.16 0.30 -15.48
N ALA A 110 -6.56 -0.52 -16.35
CA ALA A 110 -6.22 -0.12 -17.71
C ALA A 110 -7.48 0.16 -18.56
N GLU A 111 -8.49 -0.71 -18.47
CA GLU A 111 -9.79 -0.52 -19.13
C GLU A 111 -10.50 0.74 -18.63
N PHE A 112 -10.50 1.00 -17.31
CA PHE A 112 -11.06 2.21 -16.74
C PHE A 112 -10.35 3.47 -17.26
N ARG A 113 -9.01 3.46 -17.29
CA ARG A 113 -8.21 4.57 -17.84
C ARG A 113 -8.54 4.82 -19.31
N SER A 114 -8.68 3.76 -20.10
CA SER A 114 -9.06 3.86 -21.51
C SER A 114 -10.48 4.40 -21.69
N ALA A 115 -11.46 3.85 -20.96
CA ALA A 115 -12.86 4.24 -21.05
C ALA A 115 -13.10 5.69 -20.64
N GLN A 116 -12.32 6.20 -19.68
CA GLN A 116 -12.38 7.60 -19.22
C GLN A 116 -11.40 8.53 -19.95
N SER A 117 -10.71 8.05 -21.00
CA SER A 117 -9.74 8.84 -21.79
C SER A 117 -8.64 9.51 -20.94
N LEU A 118 -8.14 8.81 -19.92
CA LEU A 118 -7.13 9.33 -18.97
C LEU A 118 -5.70 9.37 -19.53
N SER A 119 -5.52 9.12 -20.82
CA SER A 119 -4.21 9.12 -21.49
C SER A 119 -3.77 10.50 -21.99
N MET A 120 -4.67 11.50 -22.00
CA MET A 120 -4.36 12.85 -22.44
C MET A 120 -4.42 13.83 -21.26
N ASN A 121 -3.29 14.48 -20.94
CA ASN A 121 -3.13 15.48 -19.88
C ASN A 121 -3.86 16.82 -20.19
N THR A 122 -5.09 16.76 -20.69
CA THR A 122 -5.85 17.91 -21.19
C THR A 122 -6.16 18.94 -20.11
N CYS A 123 -6.29 18.51 -18.86
CA CYS A 123 -6.56 19.37 -17.71
C CYS A 123 -5.39 20.19 -17.20
N SER A 124 -4.23 19.55 -17.04
CA SER A 124 -3.05 20.18 -16.43
C SER A 124 -2.46 21.27 -17.31
N ALA A 125 -2.68 21.17 -18.63
CA ALA A 125 -2.28 22.17 -19.61
C ALA A 125 -3.15 23.43 -19.63
N LEU A 126 -4.33 23.42 -18.97
CA LEU A 126 -5.22 24.58 -18.90
C LEU A 126 -4.82 25.52 -17.75
N PRO A 127 -4.87 26.86 -17.96
CA PRO A 127 -4.78 27.85 -16.88
C PRO A 127 -5.79 27.56 -15.76
N SER A 128 -5.43 27.87 -14.50
CA SER A 128 -6.22 27.54 -13.31
C SER A 128 -7.67 28.04 -13.34
N LEU A 129 -7.94 29.16 -14.01
CA LEU A 129 -9.30 29.69 -14.21
C LEU A 129 -10.17 28.85 -15.17
N LEU A 130 -9.54 28.08 -16.07
CA LEU A 130 -10.21 27.21 -17.05
C LEU A 130 -10.29 25.74 -16.61
N ARG A 131 -9.60 25.38 -15.52
CA ARG A 131 -9.69 24.06 -14.87
C ARG A 131 -11.03 23.79 -14.17
N ILE A 132 -11.91 24.79 -14.12
CA ILE A 132 -13.25 24.72 -13.53
C ILE A 132 -14.27 24.13 -14.52
N SER A 133 -13.87 23.85 -15.76
CA SER A 133 -14.75 23.15 -16.70
C SER A 133 -15.13 21.77 -16.15
N GLU A 134 -16.40 21.39 -16.31
CA GLU A 134 -16.95 20.11 -15.82
C GLU A 134 -16.15 18.90 -16.34
N GLN A 135 -15.69 18.98 -17.60
CA GLN A 135 -14.84 17.95 -18.19
C GLN A 135 -13.54 17.78 -17.43
N CYS A 136 -12.98 18.88 -16.92
CA CYS A 136 -11.72 18.84 -16.21
C CYS A 136 -11.85 18.30 -14.78
N ILE A 137 -12.92 18.70 -14.08
CA ILE A 137 -13.27 18.16 -12.77
C ILE A 137 -13.49 16.63 -12.87
N ARG A 138 -14.20 16.17 -13.90
CA ARG A 138 -14.43 14.74 -14.14
C ARG A 138 -13.13 13.99 -14.46
N TYR A 139 -12.28 14.56 -15.31
CA TYR A 139 -10.97 13.98 -15.61
C TYR A 139 -10.11 13.84 -14.35
N GLN A 140 -10.03 14.89 -13.54
CA GLN A 140 -9.26 14.87 -12.30
C GLN A 140 -9.80 13.80 -11.34
N LYS A 141 -11.11 13.76 -11.11
CA LYS A 141 -11.74 12.75 -10.25
C LYS A 141 -11.44 11.33 -10.73
N ASN A 142 -11.60 11.06 -12.03
CA ASN A 142 -11.32 9.74 -12.60
C ASN A 142 -9.83 9.38 -12.50
N SER A 143 -8.94 10.34 -12.67
CA SER A 143 -7.50 10.15 -12.49
C SER A 143 -7.16 9.78 -11.05
N GLU A 144 -7.74 10.50 -10.07
CA GLU A 144 -7.58 10.21 -8.65
C GLU A 144 -8.11 8.81 -8.28
N ILE A 145 -9.28 8.42 -8.81
CA ILE A 145 -9.86 7.07 -8.61
C ILE A 145 -8.90 6.00 -9.15
N ALA A 146 -8.48 6.13 -10.41
CA ALA A 146 -7.59 5.16 -11.05
C ALA A 146 -6.25 5.06 -10.33
N GLN A 147 -5.72 6.17 -9.84
CA GLN A 147 -4.46 6.21 -9.08
C GLN A 147 -4.63 5.56 -7.70
N ALA A 148 -5.68 5.89 -6.96
CA ALA A 148 -5.91 5.35 -5.63
C ALA A 148 -6.10 3.82 -5.66
N VAL A 149 -6.92 3.31 -6.60
CA VAL A 149 -7.11 1.86 -6.76
C VAL A 149 -5.82 1.17 -7.23
N SER A 150 -5.06 1.80 -8.13
CA SER A 150 -3.76 1.28 -8.57
C SER A 150 -2.75 1.18 -7.41
N GLN A 151 -2.68 2.18 -6.54
CA GLN A 151 -1.83 2.15 -5.34
C GLN A 151 -2.29 1.10 -4.33
N ALA A 152 -3.60 0.96 -4.13
CA ALA A 152 -4.17 -0.06 -3.27
C ALA A 152 -3.84 -1.48 -3.76
N SER A 153 -4.01 -1.73 -5.07
CA SER A 153 -3.64 -2.99 -5.73
C SER A 153 -2.17 -3.32 -5.48
N GLN A 154 -1.26 -2.38 -5.80
CA GLN A 154 0.17 -2.57 -5.59
C GLN A 154 0.51 -2.84 -4.12
N THR A 155 -0.06 -2.07 -3.19
CA THR A 155 0.17 -2.24 -1.76
C THR A 155 -0.23 -3.63 -1.29
N TYR A 156 -1.43 -4.07 -1.68
CA TYR A 156 -1.98 -5.36 -1.31
C TYR A 156 -1.15 -6.54 -1.84
N PHE A 157 -0.86 -6.56 -3.15
CA PHE A 157 -0.14 -7.67 -3.76
C PHE A 157 1.34 -7.69 -3.37
N ASN A 158 1.98 -6.53 -3.19
CA ASN A 158 3.36 -6.48 -2.69
C ASN A 158 3.47 -7.06 -1.27
N GLU A 159 2.55 -6.69 -0.37
CA GLU A 159 2.52 -7.22 1.00
C GLU A 159 2.23 -8.73 1.00
N THR A 160 1.28 -9.18 0.18
CA THR A 160 0.93 -10.60 0.01
C THR A 160 2.13 -11.42 -0.47
N LEU A 161 2.81 -10.98 -1.54
CA LEU A 161 3.97 -11.67 -2.09
C LEU A 161 5.17 -11.65 -1.14
N ALA A 162 5.33 -10.58 -0.35
CA ALA A 162 6.34 -10.50 0.69
C ALA A 162 6.03 -11.46 1.85
N ARG A 163 4.77 -11.61 2.23
CA ARG A 163 4.32 -12.54 3.27
C ARG A 163 4.59 -14.01 2.91
N PHE A 164 4.45 -14.37 1.63
CA PHE A 164 4.85 -15.71 1.16
C PHE A 164 6.33 -16.02 1.43
N LYS A 165 7.23 -15.04 1.26
CA LYS A 165 8.66 -15.22 1.60
C LYS A 165 8.87 -15.44 3.10
N SER A 166 8.04 -14.84 3.94
CA SER A 166 8.10 -15.05 5.38
C SER A 166 7.74 -16.50 5.76
N TYR A 167 6.81 -17.15 5.03
CA TYR A 167 6.51 -18.57 5.25
C TYR A 167 7.65 -19.49 4.78
N GLU A 168 8.32 -19.15 3.66
CA GLU A 168 9.54 -19.85 3.24
C GLU A 168 10.62 -19.76 4.33
N ALA A 169 10.84 -18.57 4.90
CA ALA A 169 11.77 -18.39 6.01
C ALA A 169 11.37 -19.15 7.28
N ALA A 170 10.07 -19.31 7.54
CA ALA A 170 9.58 -20.13 8.65
C ALA A 170 9.92 -21.62 8.46
N VAL A 171 9.85 -22.13 7.22
CA VAL A 171 10.28 -23.50 6.89
C VAL A 171 11.77 -23.67 7.15
N ASP A 172 12.59 -22.68 6.75
CA ASP A 172 14.03 -22.72 6.98
C ASP A 172 14.38 -22.71 8.48
N LEU A 173 13.69 -21.91 9.29
CA LEU A 173 13.87 -21.92 10.74
C LEU A 173 13.46 -23.26 11.37
N GLU A 174 12.39 -23.89 10.88
CA GLU A 174 11.99 -25.22 11.32
C GLU A 174 13.05 -26.26 10.95
N ALA A 175 13.60 -26.21 9.74
CA ALA A 175 14.66 -27.10 9.27
C ALA A 175 15.97 -26.94 10.07
N LYS A 176 16.26 -25.72 10.53
CA LYS A 176 17.39 -25.43 11.46
C LYS A 176 17.13 -25.92 12.89
N GLY A 177 15.94 -26.45 13.20
CA GLY A 177 15.53 -26.84 14.55
C GLY A 177 15.27 -25.64 15.49
N CYS A 178 15.11 -24.44 14.93
CA CYS A 178 14.83 -23.23 15.70
C CYS A 178 13.37 -23.14 16.17
N THR A 179 12.49 -23.93 15.58
CA THR A 179 11.08 -24.02 15.95
C THR A 179 10.67 -25.48 16.13
N ARG A 180 9.56 -25.69 16.83
CA ARG A 180 8.93 -27.02 16.94
C ARG A 180 8.50 -27.55 15.55
N PRO A 181 8.39 -28.87 15.37
CA PRO A 181 7.82 -29.46 14.16
C PRO A 181 6.40 -28.94 13.85
N ASP A 182 6.10 -28.84 12.56
CA ASP A 182 4.85 -28.30 11.98
C ASP A 182 4.57 -26.83 12.34
N PHE A 183 5.57 -26.07 12.81
CA PHE A 183 5.41 -24.64 13.08
C PHE A 183 5.06 -23.89 11.80
N ALA A 184 5.84 -24.06 10.74
CA ALA A 184 5.59 -23.38 9.47
C ALA A 184 4.25 -23.83 8.88
N TYR A 185 3.90 -25.11 9.00
CA TYR A 185 2.62 -25.64 8.52
C TYR A 185 1.42 -24.99 9.22
N LYS A 186 1.47 -24.84 10.54
CA LYS A 186 0.38 -24.18 11.30
C LYS A 186 0.26 -22.70 10.92
N LEU A 187 1.39 -22.03 10.73
CA LEU A 187 1.42 -20.64 10.29
C LEU A 187 0.81 -20.50 8.88
N TRP A 188 1.16 -21.39 7.95
CA TRP A 188 0.56 -21.45 6.62
C TRP A 188 -0.92 -21.82 6.63
N ALA A 189 -1.33 -22.76 7.49
CA ALA A 189 -2.73 -23.16 7.62
C ALA A 189 -3.62 -21.97 8.06
N ALA A 190 -3.12 -21.08 8.92
CA ALA A 190 -3.83 -19.87 9.29
C ALA A 190 -4.04 -18.93 8.09
N GLU A 191 -3.04 -18.77 7.24
CA GLU A 191 -3.14 -18.00 5.98
C GLU A 191 -4.24 -18.59 5.07
N GLN A 192 -4.28 -19.91 4.92
CA GLN A 192 -5.27 -20.60 4.10
C GLN A 192 -6.72 -20.38 4.58
N VAL A 193 -6.92 -20.28 5.89
CA VAL A 193 -8.25 -20.10 6.50
C VAL A 193 -8.68 -18.63 6.47
N HIS A 194 -7.78 -17.71 6.79
CA HIS A 194 -8.17 -16.33 7.08
C HIS A 194 -7.88 -15.35 5.94
N ILE A 195 -6.89 -15.63 5.10
CA ILE A 195 -6.36 -14.65 4.15
C ILE A 195 -6.56 -15.09 2.69
N VAL A 196 -6.26 -16.33 2.35
CA VAL A 196 -6.43 -16.87 1.00
C VAL A 196 -7.85 -16.74 0.44
N PRO A 197 -8.95 -16.87 1.22
CA PRO A 197 -10.29 -16.65 0.70
C PRO A 197 -10.48 -15.25 0.11
N LYS A 198 -9.89 -14.22 0.72
CA LYS A 198 -9.90 -12.86 0.18
C LYS A 198 -9.01 -12.75 -1.05
N LEU A 199 -7.81 -13.33 -1.02
CA LEU A 199 -6.90 -13.34 -2.17
C LEU A 199 -7.60 -13.83 -3.44
N LYS A 200 -8.37 -14.93 -3.36
CA LYS A 200 -9.12 -15.52 -4.49
C LYS A 200 -10.07 -14.57 -5.21
N THR A 201 -10.52 -13.51 -4.54
CA THR A 201 -11.47 -12.53 -5.10
C THR A 201 -10.92 -11.11 -5.11
N SER A 202 -9.67 -10.92 -4.70
CA SER A 202 -9.05 -9.61 -4.52
C SER A 202 -9.00 -8.78 -5.80
N GLY A 203 -8.72 -9.42 -6.94
CA GLY A 203 -8.72 -8.74 -8.24
C GLY A 203 -10.09 -8.18 -8.60
N GLN A 204 -11.15 -8.96 -8.37
CA GLN A 204 -12.52 -8.52 -8.58
C GLN A 204 -12.92 -7.41 -7.60
N GLN A 205 -12.62 -7.56 -6.30
CA GLN A 205 -12.94 -6.56 -5.28
C GLN A 205 -12.27 -5.21 -5.58
N LEU A 206 -11.01 -5.21 -6.00
CA LEU A 206 -10.29 -4.00 -6.43
C LEU A 206 -10.90 -3.40 -7.70
N SER A 207 -11.27 -4.25 -8.67
CA SER A 207 -11.93 -3.81 -9.90
C SER A 207 -13.28 -3.13 -9.64
N ASP A 208 -14.04 -3.62 -8.65
CA ASP A 208 -15.32 -3.03 -8.25
C ASP A 208 -15.19 -1.65 -7.61
N LEU A 209 -13.99 -1.24 -7.16
CA LEU A 209 -13.73 0.11 -6.68
C LEU A 209 -13.66 1.16 -7.80
N LEU A 210 -13.55 0.72 -9.05
CA LEU A 210 -13.52 1.59 -10.24
C LEU A 210 -14.93 1.89 -10.79
N LYS A 211 -15.97 1.24 -10.26
CA LYS A 211 -17.38 1.43 -10.64
C LYS A 211 -18.04 2.51 -9.78
#